data_AF-A0A430FLB6-F1
#
_entry.id   AF-A0A430FLB6-F1
#
_cell.length_a   1.000
_cell.length_b   1.000
_cell.length_c   1.000
_cell.angle_alpha   90.00
_cell.angle_beta   90.00
_cell.angle_gamma   90.00
#
_symmetry.space_group_name_H-M   'P 1'
#
loop_
_entity.id
_entity.type
_entity.pdbx_description
1 polymer ?
#
loop_
_entity_poly.entity_id
_entity_poly.type
_entity_poly.pdbx_seq_one_letter_code
_entity_poly.pdbx_strand_id
1 'polypeptide(L)'
;MIIIAVVAVALIIAGIAFGISRSRSAQTPAEKPTASEQQKTQQKTEKETEKDSASKESEKSEEQPTDNQQETQQEQPAATDIPTALQQADSVCNPHTTFNAENPAQESLIVDQATKSLTLMSGSQSDFKTFNCVAQQLQIPADVTAEIDSKQDQPMQKSFTWNGLTGTWSYNVNSGLQLYIVGQ
;
A
#
# COMPACT_ATOMS: atom_id res chain seq x y z
N MET A 1 -22.55 -51.12 32.42
CA MET A 1 -23.81 -50.92 33.18
C MET A 1 -23.62 -49.70 34.07
N ILE A 2 -24.69 -48.96 34.40
CA ILE A 2 -24.65 -47.63 35.08
C ILE A 2 -24.15 -46.50 34.15
N ILE A 3 -24.72 -45.27 34.18
CA ILE A 3 -26.09 -44.83 33.83
C ILE A 3 -26.04 -43.30 33.63
N ILE A 4 -26.86 -42.83 32.69
CA ILE A 4 -27.11 -41.46 32.22
C ILE A 4 -27.25 -40.41 33.34
N ALA A 5 -26.76 -39.18 33.10
CA ALA A 5 -27.35 -37.95 33.63
C ALA A 5 -27.30 -36.82 32.58
N VAL A 6 -28.46 -36.36 32.14
CA VAL A 6 -28.65 -35.23 31.21
C VAL A 6 -29.11 -34.01 32.02
N VAL A 7 -28.51 -32.84 31.80
CA VAL A 7 -29.18 -31.55 32.07
C VAL A 7 -28.88 -30.57 30.93
N ALA A 8 -29.89 -30.29 30.11
CA ALA A 8 -29.88 -29.14 29.24
C ALA A 8 -30.45 -27.93 30.00
N VAL A 9 -29.84 -26.75 29.84
CA VAL A 9 -30.44 -25.48 30.26
C VAL A 9 -30.43 -24.53 29.07
N ALA A 10 -31.59 -24.39 28.45
CA ALA A 10 -31.85 -23.29 27.54
C ALA A 10 -32.26 -22.06 28.36
N LEU A 11 -31.65 -20.91 28.10
CA LEU A 11 -32.19 -19.62 28.53
C LEU A 11 -32.39 -18.71 27.32
N ILE A 12 -33.67 -18.51 27.00
CA ILE A 12 -34.15 -17.54 26.03
C ILE A 12 -34.17 -16.18 26.73
N ILE A 13 -33.56 -15.17 26.13
CA ILE A 13 -33.91 -13.77 26.40
C ILE A 13 -34.37 -13.15 25.09
N ALA A 14 -35.66 -12.81 25.05
CA ALA A 14 -36.28 -12.15 23.93
C ALA A 14 -36.31 -10.63 24.14
N GLY A 15 -36.24 -9.88 23.04
CA GLY A 15 -36.70 -8.50 22.96
C GLY A 15 -35.61 -7.44 22.89
N ILE A 16 -35.56 -6.75 21.74
CA ILE A 16 -35.67 -5.29 21.62
C ILE A 16 -36.40 -5.00 20.30
N ALA A 17 -37.13 -3.88 20.25
CA ALA A 17 -38.35 -3.75 19.47
C ALA A 17 -38.19 -3.32 18.00
N PHE A 18 -39.16 -3.73 17.19
CA PHE A 18 -39.52 -3.08 15.92
C PHE A 18 -39.97 -1.62 16.18
N GLY A 19 -39.45 -0.67 15.41
CA GLY A 19 -39.72 0.77 15.60
C GLY A 19 -39.69 1.55 14.29
N ILE A 20 -40.61 1.25 13.36
CA ILE A 20 -40.74 1.97 12.09
C ILE A 20 -41.27 3.39 12.37
N SER A 21 -40.40 4.39 12.33
CA SER A 21 -40.80 5.81 12.34
C SER A 21 -41.10 6.32 10.93
N ARG A 22 -42.23 7.01 10.81
CA ARG A 22 -42.90 7.32 9.53
C ARG A 22 -42.26 8.50 8.81
N SER A 23 -42.23 8.42 7.48
CA SER A 23 -42.07 9.57 6.59
C SER A 23 -43.09 10.66 6.92
N ARG A 24 -42.64 11.91 7.06
CA ARG A 24 -43.53 13.08 7.08
C ARG A 24 -42.89 14.23 6.31
N SER A 25 -43.33 14.40 5.07
CA SER A 25 -43.02 15.59 4.26
C SER A 25 -43.82 16.81 4.73
N ALA A 26 -43.35 17.98 4.30
CA ALA A 26 -43.97 19.30 4.45
C ALA A 26 -43.90 19.94 5.86
N GLN A 27 -42.93 20.86 6.03
CA GLN A 27 -43.23 22.30 6.05
C GLN A 27 -41.96 23.13 5.87
N THR A 28 -41.93 23.97 4.83
CA THR A 28 -41.02 25.13 4.71
C THR A 28 -41.57 26.27 5.56
N PRO A 29 -40.71 27.10 6.16
CA PRO A 29 -40.66 28.49 5.71
C PRO A 29 -39.27 28.91 5.25
N ALA A 30 -39.20 29.98 4.46
CA ALA A 30 -37.97 30.48 3.88
C ALA A 30 -37.23 31.45 4.80
N GLU A 31 -35.89 31.43 4.75
CA GLU A 31 -35.13 32.67 4.93
C GLU A 31 -33.91 32.75 3.99
N LYS A 32 -34.00 33.72 3.08
CA LYS A 32 -32.95 34.57 2.47
C LYS A 32 -31.65 33.94 1.91
N PRO A 33 -31.41 34.05 0.58
CA PRO A 33 -30.08 33.84 0.02
C PRO A 33 -29.19 35.07 0.23
N THR A 34 -27.91 34.84 0.48
CA THR A 34 -26.85 35.82 0.20
C THR A 34 -26.06 35.29 -1.00
N ALA A 35 -26.11 36.03 -2.11
CA ALA A 35 -25.40 35.75 -3.35
C ALA A 35 -24.42 36.90 -3.66
N SER A 36 -23.57 36.69 -4.67
CA SER A 36 -22.53 37.62 -5.18
C SER A 36 -21.32 37.86 -4.27
N GLU A 37 -20.11 38.13 -4.78
CA GLU A 37 -19.62 38.30 -6.17
C GLU A 37 -18.14 37.83 -6.22
N GLN A 38 -17.70 36.97 -7.15
CA GLN A 38 -17.28 37.23 -8.54
C GLN A 38 -16.20 38.32 -8.80
N GLN A 39 -15.00 37.85 -9.15
CA GLN A 39 -14.02 38.38 -10.13
C GLN A 39 -13.04 37.22 -10.39
N LYS A 40 -12.74 36.66 -11.58
CA LYS A 40 -12.82 37.03 -13.01
C LYS A 40 -11.96 38.22 -13.46
N THR A 41 -10.84 37.89 -14.13
CA THR A 41 -10.25 38.45 -15.38
C THR A 41 -8.79 37.94 -15.43
N GLN A 42 -8.39 36.99 -16.30
CA GLN A 42 -8.14 37.01 -17.76
C GLN A 42 -6.91 37.84 -18.24
N GLN A 43 -6.25 37.30 -19.28
CA GLN A 43 -5.12 37.85 -20.06
C GLN A 43 -3.74 37.91 -19.33
N LYS A 44 -2.58 37.83 -20.02
CA LYS A 44 -2.30 37.94 -21.47
C LYS A 44 -1.06 37.12 -21.90
N THR A 45 -1.01 36.75 -23.18
CA THR A 45 0.19 36.35 -23.96
C THR A 45 1.19 37.50 -24.11
N GLU A 46 2.49 37.24 -24.08
CA GLU A 46 3.48 37.92 -24.94
C GLU A 46 4.62 36.89 -25.19
N LYS A 47 5.44 37.03 -26.25
CA LYS A 47 6.02 35.85 -26.94
C LYS A 47 7.36 36.09 -27.65
N GLU A 48 8.45 35.49 -27.16
CA GLU A 48 9.81 35.43 -27.77
C GLU A 48 10.49 34.07 -27.43
N THR A 49 11.36 33.36 -28.19
CA THR A 49 11.95 33.45 -29.56
C THR A 49 13.44 33.83 -29.68
N GLU A 50 14.17 33.10 -30.55
CA GLU A 50 15.61 33.23 -30.91
C GLU A 50 16.62 32.92 -29.76
N LYS A 51 17.88 32.48 -29.98
CA LYS A 51 18.70 32.09 -31.17
C LYS A 51 19.76 31.06 -30.69
N ASP A 52 19.95 29.91 -31.33
CA ASP A 52 20.92 29.62 -32.42
C ASP A 52 22.42 29.68 -32.06
N SER A 53 23.09 28.52 -32.11
CA SER A 53 24.52 28.23 -32.43
C SER A 53 24.75 26.73 -32.13
N ALA A 54 24.76 25.75 -33.05
CA ALA A 54 25.38 25.59 -34.38
C ALA A 54 26.90 25.27 -34.34
N SER A 55 27.31 24.30 -35.19
CA SER A 55 28.69 23.77 -35.42
C SER A 55 29.08 22.55 -34.55
N LYS A 56 29.22 21.34 -35.11
CA LYS A 56 30.39 20.73 -35.83
C LYS A 56 31.37 20.05 -34.84
N GLU A 57 32.10 18.97 -35.15
CA GLU A 57 32.28 18.18 -36.39
C GLU A 57 32.55 16.69 -36.07
N SER A 58 32.68 15.87 -37.12
CA SER A 58 33.00 14.44 -37.16
C SER A 58 34.35 14.03 -36.56
N GLU A 59 34.45 12.75 -36.14
CA GLU A 59 35.50 11.75 -36.46
C GLU A 59 35.04 10.41 -35.86
N LYS A 60 34.57 9.41 -36.63
CA LYS A 60 35.30 8.46 -37.48
C LYS A 60 36.63 7.96 -36.90
N SER A 61 36.63 6.70 -36.46
CA SER A 61 37.72 5.74 -36.72
C SER A 61 37.22 4.29 -36.57
N GLU A 62 37.39 3.51 -37.63
CA GLU A 62 37.64 2.06 -37.57
C GLU A 62 39.01 1.86 -36.86
N GLU A 63 39.39 0.74 -36.24
CA GLU A 63 39.22 -0.66 -36.63
C GLU A 63 39.46 -1.62 -35.42
N GLN A 64 39.12 -2.91 -35.58
CA GLN A 64 39.31 -4.04 -34.65
C GLN A 64 40.78 -4.57 -34.64
N PRO A 65 41.18 -5.68 -33.96
CA PRO A 65 40.57 -6.46 -32.86
C PRO A 65 41.58 -6.83 -31.72
N THR A 66 41.16 -7.60 -30.69
CA THR A 66 41.73 -8.93 -30.28
C THR A 66 41.17 -9.39 -28.92
N ASP A 67 40.87 -10.69 -28.80
CA ASP A 67 40.55 -11.47 -27.60
C ASP A 67 41.31 -11.10 -26.29
N ASN A 68 40.58 -11.04 -25.17
CA ASN A 68 40.53 -12.22 -24.30
C ASN A 68 39.42 -12.20 -23.23
N GLN A 69 38.94 -13.41 -22.98
CA GLN A 69 37.92 -13.85 -22.03
C GLN A 69 38.00 -13.24 -20.62
N GLN A 70 36.88 -12.69 -20.13
CA GLN A 70 36.26 -13.20 -18.89
C GLN A 70 34.78 -12.79 -18.84
N GLU A 71 33.88 -13.63 -19.37
CA GLU A 71 32.45 -13.53 -19.08
C GLU A 71 32.23 -13.83 -17.60
N THR A 72 32.25 -12.76 -16.80
CA THR A 72 31.64 -12.79 -15.49
C THR A 72 30.15 -12.83 -15.76
N GLN A 73 29.56 -14.03 -15.73
CA GLN A 73 28.11 -14.19 -15.80
C GLN A 73 27.51 -13.39 -14.65
N GLN A 74 26.97 -12.21 -14.96
CA GLN A 74 26.01 -11.58 -14.07
C GLN A 74 24.84 -12.54 -14.03
N GLU A 75 24.73 -13.25 -12.90
CA GLU A 75 23.62 -14.14 -12.59
C GLU A 75 22.35 -13.30 -12.59
N GLN A 76 21.73 -13.20 -13.76
CA GLN A 76 20.48 -12.48 -13.95
C GLN A 76 19.47 -13.17 -13.03
N PRO A 77 18.92 -12.47 -12.02
CA PRO A 77 18.13 -13.12 -10.99
C PRO A 77 17.00 -13.90 -11.66
N ALA A 78 16.95 -15.20 -11.38
CA ALA A 78 15.94 -16.08 -11.94
C ALA A 78 14.57 -15.46 -11.68
N ALA A 79 13.73 -15.36 -12.71
CA ALA A 79 12.43 -14.71 -12.62
C ALA A 79 11.65 -15.31 -11.45
N THR A 80 11.55 -14.55 -10.36
CA THR A 80 11.05 -15.08 -9.10
C THR A 80 9.56 -15.36 -9.28
N ASP A 81 9.15 -16.61 -9.09
CA ASP A 81 7.73 -16.97 -9.11
C ASP A 81 7.03 -16.20 -7.98
N ILE A 82 6.29 -15.16 -8.34
CA ILE A 82 5.80 -14.17 -7.38
C ILE A 82 4.91 -14.79 -6.28
N PRO A 83 3.96 -15.70 -6.58
CA PRO A 83 3.24 -16.45 -5.55
C PRO A 83 4.17 -17.15 -4.55
N THR A 84 5.23 -17.80 -5.04
CA THR A 84 6.26 -18.42 -4.20
C THR A 84 7.04 -17.39 -3.38
N ALA A 85 7.39 -16.23 -3.94
CA ALA A 85 8.08 -15.16 -3.22
C ALA A 85 7.26 -14.59 -2.05
N LEU A 86 5.98 -14.30 -2.29
CA LEU A 86 5.07 -13.79 -1.27
C LEU A 86 4.81 -14.82 -0.17
N GLN A 87 4.63 -16.10 -0.55
CA GLN A 87 4.47 -17.19 0.41
C GLN A 87 5.75 -17.47 1.21
N GLN A 88 6.93 -17.34 0.60
CA GLN A 88 8.21 -17.45 1.31
C GLN A 88 8.37 -16.33 2.34
N ALA A 89 8.05 -15.08 1.97
CA ALA A 89 8.08 -13.95 2.89
C ALA A 89 7.11 -14.14 4.06
N ASP A 90 5.89 -14.64 3.81
CA ASP A 90 4.95 -15.02 4.87
C ASP A 90 5.52 -16.07 5.82
N SER A 91 6.06 -17.18 5.28
CA SER A 91 6.61 -18.28 6.08
C SER A 91 7.78 -17.90 6.99
N VAL A 92 8.48 -16.78 6.70
CA VAL A 92 9.65 -16.29 7.44
C VAL A 92 9.29 -15.12 8.36
N CYS A 93 8.39 -14.23 7.91
CA CYS A 93 8.14 -12.95 8.56
C CYS A 93 6.82 -12.87 9.34
N ASN A 94 5.88 -13.81 9.16
CA ASN A 94 4.56 -13.71 9.77
C ASN A 94 4.65 -13.88 11.30
N PRO A 95 4.18 -12.89 12.11
CA PRO A 95 4.15 -13.03 13.56
C PRO A 95 3.04 -13.99 14.05
N HIS A 96 2.25 -14.54 13.13
CA HIS A 96 1.09 -15.40 13.36
C HIS A 96 0.04 -14.82 14.32
N THR A 97 -0.20 -13.51 14.22
CA THR A 97 -1.22 -12.82 15.01
C THR A 97 -2.27 -12.14 14.13
N THR A 98 -3.53 -12.15 14.57
CA THR A 98 -4.64 -11.42 13.94
C THR A 98 -4.61 -9.97 14.39
N PHE A 99 -4.52 -9.02 13.45
CA PHE A 99 -4.50 -7.58 13.75
C PHE A 99 -5.66 -7.14 14.66
N ASN A 100 -5.35 -6.44 15.75
CA ASN A 100 -6.34 -5.73 16.55
C ASN A 100 -6.06 -4.22 16.51
N ALA A 101 -6.99 -3.44 15.96
CA ALA A 101 -6.88 -1.98 15.90
C ALA A 101 -6.87 -1.30 17.28
N GLU A 102 -7.31 -1.99 18.33
CA GLU A 102 -7.22 -1.51 19.72
C GLU A 102 -5.81 -1.70 20.33
N ASN A 103 -4.93 -2.48 19.70
CA ASN A 103 -3.56 -2.71 20.14
C ASN A 103 -2.57 -2.02 19.18
N PRO A 104 -2.14 -0.78 19.47
CA PRO A 104 -1.32 0.00 18.54
C PRO A 104 0.09 -0.55 18.36
N ALA A 105 0.55 -1.50 19.18
CA ALA A 105 1.86 -2.14 19.05
C ALA A 105 1.85 -3.39 18.16
N GLN A 106 0.68 -3.84 17.68
CA GLN A 106 0.55 -5.13 17.00
C GLN A 106 0.89 -5.07 15.51
N GLU A 107 1.51 -6.15 15.02
CA GLU A 107 1.71 -6.39 13.60
C GLU A 107 1.02 -7.69 13.15
N SER A 108 0.61 -7.73 11.88
CA SER A 108 0.07 -8.92 11.22
C SER A 108 0.54 -9.00 9.77
N LEU A 109 0.61 -10.23 9.28
CA LEU A 109 0.92 -10.55 7.89
C LEU A 109 -0.09 -11.58 7.38
N ILE A 110 -0.64 -11.36 6.19
CA ILE A 110 -1.64 -12.22 5.58
C ILE A 110 -1.29 -12.36 4.10
N VAL A 111 -1.08 -13.59 3.62
CA VAL A 111 -1.04 -13.89 2.19
C VAL A 111 -2.36 -14.50 1.74
N ASP A 112 -2.91 -13.95 0.66
CA ASP A 112 -4.05 -14.52 -0.06
C ASP A 112 -3.55 -15.14 -1.37
N GLN A 113 -3.57 -16.47 -1.44
CA GLN A 113 -3.18 -17.24 -2.63
C GLN A 113 -4.13 -17.04 -3.81
N ALA A 114 -5.42 -16.71 -3.58
CA ALA A 114 -6.39 -16.53 -4.64
C ALA A 114 -6.18 -15.20 -5.39
N THR A 115 -5.84 -14.13 -4.67
CA THR A 115 -5.47 -12.83 -5.26
C THR A 115 -3.97 -12.67 -5.51
N LYS A 116 -3.14 -13.66 -5.13
CA LYS A 116 -1.67 -13.60 -5.18
C LYS A 116 -1.13 -12.33 -4.51
N SER A 117 -1.66 -12.03 -3.33
CA SER A 117 -1.39 -10.79 -2.60
C SER A 117 -0.84 -11.04 -1.21
N LEU A 118 -0.11 -10.06 -0.70
CA LEU A 118 0.38 -9.99 0.67
C LEU A 118 -0.13 -8.68 1.28
N THR A 119 -0.81 -8.77 2.41
CA THR A 119 -1.24 -7.63 3.23
C THR A 119 -0.49 -7.66 4.55
N LEU A 120 0.18 -6.56 4.85
CA LEU A 120 0.82 -6.29 6.12
C LEU A 120 0.09 -5.13 6.81
N MET A 121 -0.14 -5.27 8.10
CA MET A 121 -0.70 -4.22 8.96
C MET A 121 0.15 -4.10 10.22
N SER A 122 0.68 -2.92 10.48
CA SER A 122 1.55 -2.63 11.63
C SER A 122 1.02 -1.39 12.34
N GLY A 123 0.64 -1.52 13.61
CA GLY A 123 0.06 -0.44 14.39
C GLY A 123 1.01 0.75 14.59
N SER A 124 0.46 1.91 14.95
CA SER A 124 1.19 3.19 15.08
C SER A 124 2.23 3.25 16.20
N GLN A 125 2.32 2.21 17.03
CA GLN A 125 3.32 2.03 18.09
C GLN A 125 4.05 0.68 17.97
N SER A 126 3.96 0.00 16.82
CA SER A 126 4.74 -1.22 16.57
C SER A 126 6.22 -0.90 16.35
N ASP A 127 7.08 -1.92 16.40
CA ASP A 127 8.51 -1.79 16.12
C ASP A 127 8.88 -2.14 14.67
N PHE A 128 7.89 -2.29 13.79
CA PHE A 128 8.02 -2.52 12.35
C PHE A 128 8.87 -3.75 11.98
N LYS A 129 9.04 -4.73 12.88
CA LYS A 129 9.86 -5.93 12.63
C LYS A 129 9.33 -6.77 11.48
N THR A 130 8.01 -6.95 11.42
CA THR A 130 7.33 -7.68 10.33
C THR A 130 7.54 -6.94 9.01
N PHE A 131 7.41 -5.61 9.01
CA PHE A 131 7.67 -4.78 7.84
C PHE A 131 9.12 -4.90 7.35
N ASN A 132 10.10 -4.72 8.25
CA ASN A 132 11.52 -4.81 7.92
C ASN A 132 11.90 -6.20 7.39
N CYS A 133 11.34 -7.26 7.95
CA CYS A 133 11.51 -8.63 7.45
C CYS A 133 10.93 -8.78 6.03
N VAL A 134 9.68 -8.37 5.79
CA VAL A 134 9.04 -8.45 4.47
C VAL A 134 9.81 -7.62 3.42
N ALA A 135 10.25 -6.42 3.80
CA ALA A 135 11.05 -5.56 2.93
C ALA A 135 12.38 -6.22 2.53
N GLN A 136 13.05 -6.90 3.45
CA GLN A 136 14.27 -7.67 3.16
C GLN A 136 14.00 -8.89 2.27
N GLN A 137 12.97 -9.69 2.59
CA GLN A 137 12.66 -10.92 1.84
C GLN A 137 12.20 -10.63 0.40
N LEU A 138 11.39 -9.58 0.20
CA LEU A 138 10.88 -9.18 -1.11
C LEU A 138 11.75 -8.16 -1.83
N GLN A 139 12.89 -7.75 -1.24
CA GLN A 139 13.82 -6.77 -1.81
C GLN A 139 13.11 -5.44 -2.17
N ILE A 140 12.28 -4.93 -1.26
CA ILE A 140 11.64 -3.61 -1.43
C ILE A 140 12.74 -2.54 -1.58
N PRO A 141 12.63 -1.61 -2.56
CA PRO A 141 13.61 -0.56 -2.76
C PRO A 141 13.88 0.27 -1.50
N ALA A 142 15.15 0.54 -1.21
CA ALA A 142 15.59 1.16 0.04
C ALA A 142 15.12 2.63 0.20
N ASP A 143 14.84 3.32 -0.91
CA ASP A 143 14.20 4.63 -0.94
C ASP A 143 12.73 4.56 -0.50
N VAL A 144 12.02 3.48 -0.86
CA VAL A 144 10.64 3.24 -0.42
C VAL A 144 10.59 2.88 1.06
N THR A 145 11.50 2.02 1.56
CA THR A 145 11.55 1.72 3.01
C THR A 145 11.88 2.96 3.82
N ALA A 146 12.90 3.72 3.41
CA ALA A 146 13.27 4.97 4.07
C ALA A 146 12.14 6.02 4.02
N GLU A 147 11.35 6.08 2.94
CA GLU A 147 10.18 6.95 2.90
C GLU A 147 9.12 6.50 3.91
N ILE A 148 8.76 5.21 3.96
CA ILE A 148 7.80 4.66 4.93
C ILE A 148 8.22 4.98 6.37
N ASP A 149 9.48 4.73 6.71
CA ASP A 149 10.05 5.03 8.04
C ASP A 149 9.99 6.53 8.37
N SER A 150 10.21 7.40 7.37
CA SER A 150 10.19 8.86 7.54
C SER A 150 8.80 9.49 7.63
N LYS A 151 7.73 8.73 7.34
CA LYS A 151 6.35 9.25 7.20
C LYS A 151 5.38 8.77 8.29
N GLN A 152 5.92 8.30 9.41
CA GLN A 152 5.13 7.88 10.58
C GLN A 152 4.38 9.02 11.30
N ASP A 153 4.48 10.27 10.83
CA ASP A 153 3.84 11.47 11.38
C ASP A 153 2.66 12.00 10.53
N GLN A 154 2.50 11.54 9.28
CA GLN A 154 1.60 12.16 8.30
C GLN A 154 0.74 11.13 7.55
N PRO A 155 -0.59 11.36 7.41
CA PRO A 155 -1.43 10.56 6.54
C PRO A 155 -0.95 10.63 5.09
N MET A 156 -0.49 9.50 4.55
CA MET A 156 0.02 9.38 3.18
C MET A 156 -0.38 8.03 2.59
N GLN A 157 -0.54 7.98 1.27
CA GLN A 157 -0.62 6.74 0.51
C GLN A 157 0.20 6.88 -0.77
N LYS A 158 0.99 5.85 -1.11
CA LYS A 158 1.76 5.79 -2.35
C LYS A 158 1.80 4.37 -2.92
N SER A 159 1.98 4.28 -4.23
CA SER A 159 2.19 3.03 -4.95
C SER A 159 3.56 3.04 -5.63
N PHE A 160 4.18 1.86 -5.71
CA PHE A 160 5.53 1.65 -6.23
C PHE A 160 5.65 0.27 -6.88
N THR A 161 6.60 0.08 -7.79
CA THR A 161 6.82 -1.19 -8.50
C THR A 161 8.30 -1.57 -8.52
N TRP A 162 8.58 -2.86 -8.36
CA TRP A 162 9.93 -3.43 -8.37
C TRP A 162 9.83 -4.94 -8.64
N ASN A 163 10.79 -5.55 -9.33
CA ASN A 163 10.89 -7.02 -9.49
C ASN A 163 9.60 -7.74 -9.95
N GLY A 164 8.73 -7.09 -10.74
CA GLY A 164 7.42 -7.62 -11.15
C GLY A 164 6.30 -7.51 -10.10
N LEU A 165 6.60 -7.00 -8.91
CA LEU A 165 5.67 -6.68 -7.83
C LEU A 165 5.15 -5.24 -7.98
N THR A 166 3.93 -5.05 -7.50
CA THR A 166 3.31 -3.73 -7.27
C THR A 166 2.91 -3.62 -5.81
N GLY A 167 3.42 -2.61 -5.13
CA GLY A 167 3.14 -2.31 -3.73
C GLY A 167 2.33 -1.04 -3.63
N THR A 168 1.42 -0.99 -2.67
CA THR A 168 0.77 0.23 -2.21
C THR A 168 0.85 0.27 -0.70
N TRP A 169 1.46 1.31 -0.15
CA TRP A 169 1.50 1.55 1.28
C TRP A 169 0.65 2.77 1.63
N SER A 170 0.04 2.74 2.80
CA SER A 170 -0.58 3.89 3.43
C SER A 170 -0.18 3.96 4.90
N TYR A 171 -0.06 5.18 5.42
CA TYR A 171 0.18 5.43 6.83
C TYR A 171 -0.94 6.31 7.40
N ASN A 172 -1.34 6.04 8.63
CA ASN A 172 -2.26 6.88 9.41
C ASN A 172 -1.80 6.94 10.86
N VAL A 173 -1.67 8.14 11.42
CA VAL A 173 -1.17 8.35 12.79
C VAL A 173 -1.94 7.60 13.89
N ASN A 174 -3.21 7.25 13.65
CA ASN A 174 -4.03 6.54 14.63
C ASN A 174 -3.97 5.01 14.49
N SER A 175 -3.74 4.48 13.28
CA SER A 175 -3.81 3.03 13.00
C SER A 175 -2.51 2.42 12.48
N GLY A 176 -1.50 3.22 12.19
CA GLY A 176 -0.18 2.80 11.70
C GLY A 176 -0.09 2.60 10.19
N LEU A 177 0.78 1.68 9.79
CA LEU A 177 1.09 1.31 8.41
C LEU A 177 0.16 0.18 7.92
N GLN A 178 -0.33 0.33 6.69
CA GLN A 178 -0.86 -0.75 5.88
C GLN A 178 -0.03 -0.86 4.60
N LEU A 179 0.43 -2.05 4.26
CA LEU A 179 1.17 -2.35 3.04
C LEU A 179 0.49 -3.50 2.30
N TYR A 180 0.14 -3.29 1.04
CA TYR A 180 -0.47 -4.27 0.15
C TYR A 180 0.45 -4.51 -1.05
N ILE A 181 0.79 -5.76 -1.34
CA ILE A 181 1.68 -6.17 -2.42
C ILE A 181 0.99 -7.21 -3.30
N VAL A 182 1.09 -7.07 -4.61
CA VAL A 182 0.61 -8.03 -5.62
C VAL A 182 1.66 -8.29 -6.70
N GLY A 183 1.60 -9.47 -7.32
CA GLY A 183 2.27 -9.73 -8.59
C GLY A 183 1.53 -9.13 -9.78
N GLN A 184 2.29 -8.80 -10.83
CA GLN A 184 1.77 -8.52 -12.17
C GLN A 184 1.51 -9.80 -12.97
#